data_AF-A0A2A5WVR5-F1
#
_entry.id   AF-A0A2A5WVR5-F1
#
_cell.length_a   1.000
_cell.length_b   1.000
_cell.length_c   1.000
_cell.angle_alpha   90.00
_cell.angle_beta   90.00
_cell.angle_gamma   90.00
#
_symmetry.space_group_name_H-M   'P 1'
#
loop_
_entity.id
_entity.type
_entity.pdbx_description
1 polymer ?
#
loop_
_entity_poly.entity_id
_entity_poly.type
_entity_poly.pdbx_seq_one_letter_code
_entity_poly.pdbx_strand_id
1 'polypeptide(L)'
;MLARTDLLSLEQYAEQRESFRQQVLEHKKNRKLPFGDHILLVFEDRMTIQYQIQEMLRVERVFEPAAIQEELDAYNPLIPDGDNFKGTLFIQYPDENERRIRLQELRGVEDQVWLQVGDHDRCMPIADEDIERENDDKTSSVHFLRYQMSGEEISALKQGAGLTAGVSHAAYPVDGVTVPTAILGALVADLH
;
A
#
# COMPACT_ATOMS: atom_id res chain seq x y z
N MET A 1 -11.79 2.58 8.58
CA MET A 1 -12.38 3.44 7.52
C MET A 1 -12.47 4.89 7.97
N LEU A 2 -12.33 5.82 7.02
CA LEU A 2 -12.45 7.27 7.17
C LEU A 2 -13.86 7.76 6.79
N ALA A 3 -14.31 8.81 7.46
CA ALA A 3 -15.51 9.56 7.12
C ALA A 3 -15.15 11.02 6.80
N ARG A 4 -16.10 11.78 6.22
CA ARG A 4 -15.90 13.21 5.92
C ARG A 4 -15.49 14.04 7.13
N THR A 5 -15.95 13.67 8.33
CA THR A 5 -15.58 14.35 9.59
C THR A 5 -14.12 14.13 9.99
N ASP A 6 -13.45 13.13 9.39
CA ASP A 6 -12.02 12.90 9.58
C ASP A 6 -11.18 13.76 8.62
N LEU A 7 -11.79 14.45 7.67
CA LEU A 7 -11.12 15.28 6.70
C LEU A 7 -11.22 16.76 7.12
N LEU A 8 -10.08 17.45 7.07
CA LEU A 8 -10.00 18.90 7.14
C LEU A 8 -10.60 19.53 5.86
N SER A 9 -11.17 20.72 6.00
CA SER A 9 -11.53 21.53 4.83
C SER A 9 -10.28 21.94 4.04
N LEU A 10 -10.44 22.40 2.79
CA LEU A 10 -9.30 22.86 1.97
C LEU A 10 -8.50 23.98 2.66
N GLU A 11 -9.17 24.89 3.37
CA GLU A 11 -8.56 25.98 4.12
C GLU A 11 -7.77 25.45 5.33
N GLN A 12 -8.42 24.65 6.17
CA GLN A 12 -7.78 24.05 7.35
C GLN A 12 -6.60 23.16 6.97
N TYR A 13 -6.75 22.39 5.88
CA TYR A 13 -5.69 21.56 5.36
C TYR A 13 -4.53 22.40 4.85
N ALA A 14 -4.78 23.50 4.13
CA ALA A 14 -3.72 24.38 3.65
C ALA A 14 -2.87 24.95 4.81
N GLU A 15 -3.49 25.30 5.94
CA GLU A 15 -2.80 25.77 7.15
C GLU A 15 -1.97 24.68 7.83
N GLN A 16 -2.49 23.45 7.89
CA GLN A 16 -1.88 22.33 8.62
C GLN A 16 -1.02 21.41 7.74
N ARG A 17 -0.98 21.64 6.42
CA ARG A 17 -0.39 20.72 5.45
C ARG A 17 1.06 20.40 5.75
N GLU A 18 1.86 21.40 6.10
CA GLU A 18 3.30 21.18 6.32
C GLU A 18 3.55 20.28 7.53
N SER A 19 2.87 20.53 8.65
CA SER A 19 3.01 19.71 9.85
C SER A 19 2.45 18.30 9.64
N PHE A 20 1.28 18.17 9.01
CA PHE A 20 0.69 16.87 8.72
C PHE A 20 1.55 16.06 7.74
N ARG A 21 2.07 16.69 6.69
CA ARG A 21 3.01 16.05 5.75
C ARG A 21 4.27 15.54 6.46
N GLN A 22 4.84 16.32 7.38
CA GLN A 22 6.01 15.87 8.14
C GLN A 22 5.68 14.64 9.00
N GLN A 23 4.53 14.64 9.67
CA GLN A 23 4.07 13.48 10.44
C GLN A 23 3.89 12.24 9.56
N VAL A 24 3.27 12.41 8.37
CA VAL A 24 3.05 11.30 7.42
C VAL A 24 4.37 10.79 6.86
N LEU A 25 5.33 11.67 6.57
CA LEU A 25 6.65 11.25 6.09
C LEU A 25 7.41 10.44 7.14
N GLU A 26 7.36 10.85 8.41
CA GLU A 26 7.94 10.11 9.52
C GLU A 26 7.26 8.73 9.67
N HIS A 27 5.93 8.72 9.66
CA HIS A 27 5.12 7.51 9.74
C HIS A 27 5.42 6.53 8.60
N LYS A 28 5.51 7.03 7.36
CA LYS A 28 5.80 6.21 6.18
C LYS A 28 7.18 5.54 6.22
N LYS A 29 8.12 5.97 7.07
CA LYS A 29 9.42 5.26 7.22
C LYS A 29 9.23 3.82 7.67
N ASN A 30 8.25 3.57 8.53
CA ASN A 30 7.93 2.23 9.05
C ASN A 30 6.86 1.52 8.23
N ARG A 31 6.55 2.01 7.02
CA ARG A 31 5.53 1.44 6.13
C ARG A 31 6.10 1.06 4.77
N LYS A 32 7.40 1.28 4.53
CA LYS A 32 8.05 1.12 3.22
C LYS A 32 8.96 -0.10 3.20
N LEU A 33 8.63 -1.07 2.36
CA LEU A 33 9.43 -2.27 2.14
C LEU A 33 9.94 -2.32 0.69
N PRO A 34 11.21 -1.99 0.44
CA PRO A 34 11.79 -2.10 -0.89
C PRO A 34 12.10 -3.57 -1.23
N PHE A 35 11.92 -3.92 -2.50
CA PHE A 35 12.32 -5.18 -3.12
C PHE A 35 13.29 -4.86 -4.25
N GLY A 36 14.58 -5.11 -4.00
CA GLY A 36 15.64 -4.66 -4.89
C GLY A 36 15.62 -3.15 -5.10
N ASP A 37 15.96 -2.71 -6.32
CA ASP A 37 16.13 -1.30 -6.68
C ASP A 37 14.87 -0.64 -7.28
N HIS A 38 13.91 -1.44 -7.75
CA HIS A 38 12.83 -0.96 -8.63
C HIS A 38 11.43 -1.24 -8.13
N ILE A 39 11.26 -2.09 -7.11
CA ILE A 39 9.95 -2.37 -6.54
C ILE A 39 9.91 -1.86 -5.10
N LEU A 40 8.85 -1.13 -4.76
CA LEU A 40 8.60 -0.63 -3.41
C LEU A 40 7.16 -0.97 -3.03
N LEU A 41 6.98 -1.73 -1.95
CA LEU A 41 5.67 -1.88 -1.32
C LEU A 41 5.54 -0.87 -0.18
N VAL A 42 4.48 -0.07 -0.22
CA VAL A 42 4.09 0.83 0.86
C VAL A 42 2.84 0.27 1.51
N PHE A 43 2.95 -0.22 2.74
CA PHE A 43 1.78 -0.65 3.50
C PHE A 43 0.94 0.59 3.87
N GLU A 44 -0.34 0.52 3.53
CA GLU A 44 -1.27 1.62 3.75
C GLU A 44 -1.99 1.44 5.08
N ASP A 45 -2.35 2.57 5.70
CA ASP A 45 -3.17 2.62 6.89
C ASP A 45 -4.06 3.85 6.88
N ARG A 46 -4.80 4.06 7.97
CA ARG A 46 -5.69 5.21 8.08
C ARG A 46 -4.98 6.55 7.86
N MET A 47 -3.74 6.72 8.34
CA MET A 47 -3.01 7.99 8.25
C MET A 47 -2.44 8.22 6.84
N THR A 48 -1.89 7.18 6.21
CA THR A 48 -1.37 7.29 4.83
C THR A 48 -2.50 7.58 3.84
N ILE A 49 -3.65 6.95 4.01
CA ILE A 49 -4.84 7.15 3.17
C ILE A 49 -5.49 8.51 3.42
N GLN A 50 -5.62 8.95 4.67
CA GLN A 50 -6.12 10.29 4.98
C GLN A 50 -5.28 11.38 4.31
N TYR A 51 -3.95 11.23 4.33
CA TYR A 51 -3.06 12.13 3.62
C TYR A 51 -3.23 12.11 2.11
N GLN A 52 -3.40 10.91 1.53
CA GLN A 52 -3.59 10.76 0.08
C GLN A 52 -4.89 11.45 -0.39
N ILE A 53 -6.00 11.23 0.32
CA ILE A 53 -7.28 11.89 0.04
C ILE A 53 -7.13 13.41 0.17
N GLN A 54 -6.51 13.90 1.23
CA GLN A 54 -6.31 15.34 1.44
C GLN A 54 -5.46 16.00 0.35
N GLU A 55 -4.37 15.35 -0.07
CA GLU A 55 -3.56 15.86 -1.18
C GLU A 55 -4.36 15.89 -2.49
N MET A 56 -5.16 14.86 -2.78
CA MET A 56 -6.03 14.80 -3.95
C MET A 56 -7.03 15.97 -3.92
N LEU A 57 -7.81 16.09 -2.83
CA LEU A 57 -8.84 17.13 -2.69
C LEU A 57 -8.25 18.53 -2.85
N ARG A 58 -7.03 18.76 -2.35
CA ARG A 58 -6.32 20.02 -2.48
C ARG A 58 -5.88 20.33 -3.92
N VAL A 59 -5.32 19.35 -4.62
CA VAL A 59 -4.81 19.53 -5.98
C VAL A 59 -5.97 19.81 -6.93
N GLU A 60 -7.03 19.02 -6.83
CA GLU A 60 -8.21 19.11 -7.69
C GLU A 60 -9.23 20.17 -7.19
N ARG A 61 -8.99 20.78 -6.02
CA ARG A 61 -9.88 21.75 -5.35
C ARG A 61 -11.30 21.22 -5.16
N VAL A 62 -11.40 19.96 -4.74
CA VAL A 62 -12.68 19.29 -4.47
C VAL A 62 -13.17 19.66 -3.08
N PHE A 63 -14.33 20.30 -3.00
CA PHE A 63 -15.00 20.67 -1.74
C PHE A 63 -16.48 20.27 -1.69
N GLU A 64 -17.03 19.79 -2.81
CA GLU A 64 -18.43 19.37 -2.88
C GLU A 64 -18.64 18.07 -2.09
N PRO A 65 -19.66 17.99 -1.20
CA PRO A 65 -19.80 16.86 -0.28
C PRO A 65 -19.98 15.50 -0.95
N ALA A 66 -20.50 15.45 -2.18
CA ALA A 66 -20.66 14.24 -2.97
C ALA A 66 -19.32 13.79 -3.59
N ALA A 67 -18.58 14.71 -4.21
CA ALA A 67 -17.26 14.42 -4.76
C ALA A 67 -16.25 14.00 -3.68
N ILE A 68 -16.30 14.60 -2.47
CA ILE A 68 -15.49 14.12 -1.34
C ILE A 68 -15.86 12.68 -0.96
N GLN A 69 -17.14 12.31 -1.05
CA GLN A 69 -17.58 10.96 -0.74
C GLN A 69 -17.07 9.96 -1.77
N GLU A 70 -17.09 10.31 -3.07
CA GLU A 70 -16.52 9.46 -4.14
C GLU A 70 -15.04 9.15 -3.88
N GLU A 71 -14.27 10.13 -3.43
CA GLU A 71 -12.86 9.94 -3.08
C GLU A 71 -12.66 9.10 -1.82
N LEU A 72 -13.49 9.31 -0.80
CA LEU A 72 -13.49 8.44 0.37
C LEU A 72 -13.80 6.99 -0.03
N ASP A 73 -14.78 6.78 -0.91
CA ASP A 73 -15.20 5.44 -1.34
C ASP A 73 -14.12 4.77 -2.19
N ALA A 74 -13.37 5.53 -3.01
CA ALA A 74 -12.25 5.02 -3.79
C ALA A 74 -11.04 4.62 -2.93
N TYR A 75 -10.73 5.37 -1.87
CA TYR A 75 -9.51 5.18 -1.09
C TYR A 75 -9.71 4.39 0.22
N ASN A 76 -10.91 4.39 0.82
CA ASN A 76 -11.20 3.62 2.03
C ASN A 76 -10.90 2.12 1.91
N PRO A 77 -11.13 1.44 0.77
CA PRO A 77 -10.76 0.04 0.59
C PRO A 77 -9.27 -0.25 0.80
N LEU A 78 -8.40 0.76 0.71
CA LEU A 78 -6.97 0.64 0.96
C LEU A 78 -6.59 0.71 2.45
N ILE A 79 -7.54 0.91 3.36
CA ILE A 79 -7.31 0.90 4.79
C ILE A 79 -7.51 -0.54 5.30
N PRO A 80 -6.54 -1.12 6.02
CA PRO A 80 -6.71 -2.41 6.70
C PRO A 80 -7.96 -2.44 7.59
N ASP A 81 -8.67 -3.57 7.62
CA ASP A 81 -9.91 -3.75 8.38
C ASP A 81 -9.76 -4.69 9.60
N GLY A 82 -8.54 -5.20 9.84
CA GLY A 82 -8.16 -5.94 11.03
C GLY A 82 -7.64 -7.35 10.79
N ASP A 83 -7.93 -7.95 9.63
CA ASP A 83 -7.45 -9.31 9.29
C ASP A 83 -6.65 -9.37 7.98
N ASN A 84 -6.31 -8.22 7.43
CA ASN A 84 -5.48 -8.10 6.25
C ASN A 84 -4.49 -6.95 6.35
N PHE A 85 -3.46 -7.03 5.50
CA PHE A 85 -2.62 -5.89 5.18
C PHE A 85 -3.04 -5.33 3.82
N LYS A 86 -3.08 -4.00 3.72
CA LYS A 86 -3.27 -3.29 2.46
C LYS A 86 -1.98 -2.58 2.09
N GLY A 87 -1.65 -2.50 0.81
CA GLY A 87 -0.44 -1.81 0.37
C GLY A 87 -0.50 -1.34 -1.08
N THR A 88 0.27 -0.30 -1.36
CA THR A 88 0.50 0.20 -2.71
C THR A 88 1.87 -0.26 -3.19
N LEU A 89 1.89 -1.06 -4.25
CA LEU A 89 3.11 -1.48 -4.93
C LEU A 89 3.49 -0.45 -5.99
N PHE A 90 4.74 0.02 -5.96
CA PHE A 90 5.30 0.91 -6.95
C PHE A 90 6.41 0.21 -7.74
N ILE A 91 6.34 0.31 -9.06
CA ILE A 91 7.40 -0.11 -9.99
C ILE A 91 8.09 1.15 -10.52
N GLN A 92 9.34 1.36 -10.12
CA GLN A 92 10.05 2.62 -10.24
C GLN A 92 11.26 2.51 -11.16
N TYR A 93 11.09 3.03 -12.38
CA TYR A 93 12.17 3.24 -13.34
C TYR A 93 12.20 4.74 -13.70
N PRO A 94 13.31 5.45 -13.38
CA PRO A 94 13.43 6.88 -13.64
C PRO A 94 13.32 7.24 -15.12
N ASP A 95 13.97 6.46 -16.00
CA ASP A 95 13.89 6.65 -17.44
C ASP A 95 12.56 6.13 -17.99
N GLU A 96 11.88 6.94 -18.79
CA GLU A 96 10.57 6.61 -19.35
C GLU A 96 10.61 5.47 -20.38
N ASN A 97 11.66 5.43 -21.20
CA ASN A 97 11.79 4.38 -22.22
C ASN A 97 12.08 3.03 -21.58
N GLU A 98 12.98 3.01 -20.60
CA GLU A 98 13.25 1.83 -19.79
C GLU A 98 11.99 1.41 -19.04
N ARG A 99 11.30 2.32 -18.34
CA ARG A 99 10.06 2.03 -17.61
C ARG A 99 9.05 1.33 -18.49
N ARG A 100 8.81 1.83 -19.71
CA ARG A 100 7.85 1.22 -20.64
C ARG A 100 8.22 -0.22 -21.01
N ILE A 101 9.50 -0.51 -21.25
CA ILE A 101 9.96 -1.86 -21.58
C ILE A 101 9.84 -2.77 -20.36
N ARG A 102 10.29 -2.29 -19.19
CA ARG A 102 10.28 -3.05 -17.93
C ARG A 102 8.88 -3.38 -17.47
N LEU A 103 7.93 -2.45 -17.57
CA LEU A 103 6.53 -2.74 -17.26
C LEU A 103 5.96 -3.86 -18.15
N GLN A 104 6.37 -3.96 -19.42
CA GLN A 104 5.96 -5.09 -20.27
C GLN A 104 6.58 -6.42 -19.80
N GLU A 105 7.84 -6.41 -19.37
CA GLU A 105 8.53 -7.59 -18.83
C GLU A 105 7.97 -8.02 -17.47
N LEU A 106 7.50 -7.08 -16.65
CA LEU A 106 6.99 -7.27 -15.29
C LEU A 106 5.50 -7.59 -15.24
N ARG A 107 4.92 -8.07 -16.35
CA ARG A 107 3.49 -8.34 -16.40
C ARG A 107 3.07 -9.42 -15.41
N GLY A 108 2.16 -9.08 -14.49
CA GLY A 108 1.71 -9.98 -13.42
C GLY A 108 2.67 -10.06 -12.24
N VAL A 109 3.56 -9.07 -12.07
CA VAL A 109 4.43 -8.98 -10.89
C VAL A 109 3.61 -8.72 -9.62
N GLU A 110 2.51 -7.99 -9.74
CA GLU A 110 1.61 -7.65 -8.64
C GLU A 110 1.04 -8.88 -7.94
N ASP A 111 0.82 -9.98 -8.67
CA ASP A 111 0.32 -11.25 -8.15
C ASP A 111 1.42 -12.11 -7.51
N GLN A 112 2.68 -11.68 -7.58
CA GLN A 112 3.85 -12.48 -7.20
C GLN A 112 4.71 -11.85 -6.10
N VAL A 113 4.23 -10.78 -5.47
CA VAL A 113 4.83 -10.18 -4.27
C VAL A 113 4.25 -10.84 -3.03
N TRP A 114 4.93 -11.82 -2.45
CA TRP A 114 4.41 -12.65 -1.36
C TRP A 114 4.87 -12.18 0.02
N LEU A 115 4.06 -12.50 1.04
CA LEU A 115 4.40 -12.39 2.46
C LEU A 115 4.40 -13.79 3.11
N GLN A 116 5.18 -13.99 4.16
CA GLN A 116 5.22 -15.26 4.90
C GLN A 116 5.47 -15.01 6.39
N VAL A 117 4.54 -15.47 7.22
CA VAL A 117 4.61 -15.38 8.69
C VAL A 117 5.31 -16.61 9.23
N GLY A 118 6.46 -16.45 9.89
CA GLY A 118 7.25 -17.58 10.41
C GLY A 118 7.42 -18.70 9.37
N ASP A 119 6.96 -19.89 9.71
CA ASP A 119 6.99 -21.09 8.85
C ASP A 119 5.63 -21.41 8.20
N HIS A 120 4.66 -20.49 8.25
CA HIS A 120 3.38 -20.65 7.55
C HIS A 120 3.56 -20.64 6.03
N ASP A 121 2.52 -21.02 5.30
CA ASP A 121 2.49 -20.90 3.84
C ASP A 121 2.64 -19.43 3.40
N ARG A 122 3.09 -19.23 2.16
CA ARG A 122 3.18 -17.88 1.58
C ARG A 122 1.77 -17.32 1.33
N CYS A 123 1.50 -16.16 1.90
CA CYS A 123 0.34 -15.34 1.58
C CYS A 123 0.62 -14.57 0.28
N MET A 124 -0.10 -14.94 -0.79
CA MET A 124 -0.09 -14.23 -2.07
C MET A 124 -1.07 -13.06 -2.02
N PRO A 125 -0.79 -11.95 -2.71
CA PRO A 125 -1.67 -10.79 -2.71
C PRO A 125 -2.90 -11.04 -3.58
N ILE A 126 -3.97 -10.34 -3.23
CA ILE A 126 -5.11 -10.08 -4.11
C ILE A 126 -4.90 -8.67 -4.66
N ALA A 127 -4.56 -8.57 -5.94
CA ALA A 127 -4.18 -7.31 -6.57
C ALA A 127 -5.37 -6.64 -7.29
N ASP A 128 -5.44 -5.31 -7.17
CA ASP A 128 -6.33 -4.40 -7.90
C ASP A 128 -7.82 -4.78 -7.89
N GLU A 129 -8.30 -5.42 -6.82
CA GLU A 129 -9.71 -5.79 -6.65
C GLU A 129 -10.66 -4.58 -6.64
N ASP A 130 -10.13 -3.41 -6.28
CA ASP A 130 -10.85 -2.15 -6.12
C ASP A 130 -10.80 -1.27 -7.39
N ILE A 131 -10.20 -1.76 -8.51
CA ILE A 131 -10.10 -1.03 -9.79
C ILE A 131 -10.78 -1.85 -10.91
N GLU A 132 -11.76 -1.26 -11.60
CA GLU A 132 -12.25 -1.80 -12.87
C GLU A 132 -11.16 -1.61 -13.96
N ARG A 133 -10.44 -2.68 -14.29
CA ARG A 133 -9.40 -2.64 -15.35
C ARG A 133 -10.06 -2.57 -16.74
N GLU A 134 -9.94 -1.43 -17.42
CA GLU A 134 -10.39 -1.28 -18.82
C GLU A 134 -9.42 -1.88 -19.86
N ASN A 135 -8.14 -2.12 -19.52
CA ASN A 135 -7.11 -2.55 -20.48
C ASN A 135 -6.16 -3.61 -19.90
N ASP A 136 -6.36 -4.87 -20.30
CA ASP A 136 -5.60 -6.03 -19.82
C ASP A 136 -4.20 -6.19 -20.47
N ASP A 137 -3.84 -5.29 -21.40
CA ASP A 137 -2.64 -5.43 -22.24
C ASP A 137 -1.37 -4.76 -21.69
N LYS A 138 -1.44 -3.98 -20.61
CA LYS A 138 -0.28 -3.25 -20.05
C LYS A 138 -0.27 -3.28 -18.52
N THR A 139 0.89 -3.58 -17.94
CA THR A 139 1.12 -3.45 -16.49
C THR A 139 1.26 -1.99 -16.09
N SER A 140 0.64 -1.66 -14.96
CA SER A 140 0.69 -0.35 -14.33
C SER A 140 1.99 -0.18 -13.54
N SER A 141 2.45 1.05 -13.36
CA SER A 141 3.55 1.34 -12.42
C SER A 141 3.09 1.34 -10.95
N VAL A 142 1.79 1.25 -10.71
CA VAL A 142 1.15 1.29 -9.38
C VAL A 142 0.08 0.21 -9.31
N HIS A 143 0.11 -0.60 -8.26
CA HIS A 143 -0.90 -1.62 -7.96
C HIS A 143 -1.33 -1.53 -6.49
N PHE A 144 -2.57 -1.89 -6.20
CA PHE A 144 -3.10 -2.02 -4.84
C PHE A 144 -3.17 -3.50 -4.47
N LEU A 145 -2.60 -3.86 -3.33
CA LEU A 145 -2.49 -5.24 -2.87
C LEU A 145 -3.22 -5.41 -1.55
N ARG A 146 -4.01 -6.48 -1.43
CA ARG A 146 -4.50 -6.99 -0.15
C ARG A 146 -3.86 -8.33 0.17
N TYR A 147 -3.36 -8.48 1.39
CA TYR A 147 -2.90 -9.75 1.93
C TYR A 147 -3.84 -10.21 3.02
N GLN A 148 -4.64 -11.23 2.73
CA GLN A 148 -5.55 -11.82 3.71
C GLN A 148 -4.77 -12.70 4.68
N MET A 149 -4.90 -12.43 5.98
CA MET A 149 -4.25 -13.22 7.02
C MET A 149 -5.27 -14.13 7.71
N SER A 150 -4.85 -15.35 8.01
CA SER A 150 -5.60 -16.27 8.86
C SER A 150 -5.46 -15.90 10.33
N GLY A 151 -6.40 -16.36 11.15
CA GLY A 151 -6.32 -16.15 12.61
C GLY A 151 -5.05 -16.74 13.25
N GLU A 152 -4.51 -17.83 12.69
CA GLU A 152 -3.26 -18.44 13.16
C GLU A 152 -2.05 -17.53 12.87
N GLU A 153 -1.97 -16.98 11.66
CA GLU A 153 -0.92 -16.04 11.26
C GLU A 153 -0.98 -14.75 12.08
N ILE A 154 -2.17 -14.18 12.28
CA ILE A 154 -2.37 -12.99 13.13
C ILE A 154 -1.90 -13.27 14.56
N SER A 155 -2.29 -14.41 15.12
CA SER A 155 -1.88 -14.84 16.45
C SER A 155 -0.36 -15.01 16.55
N ALA A 156 0.26 -15.64 15.54
CA ALA A 156 1.70 -15.83 15.48
C ALA A 156 2.45 -14.48 15.43
N LEU A 157 2.02 -13.56 14.58
CA LEU A 157 2.60 -12.22 14.49
C LEU A 157 2.49 -11.46 15.81
N LYS A 158 1.32 -11.52 16.48
CA LYS A 158 1.11 -10.92 17.80
C LYS A 158 1.97 -11.54 18.91
N GLN A 159 2.37 -12.80 18.74
CA GLN A 159 3.30 -13.50 19.64
C GLN A 159 4.78 -13.29 19.27
N GLY A 160 5.06 -12.47 18.25
CA GLY A 160 6.41 -12.10 17.85
C GLY A 160 7.03 -12.98 16.76
N ALA A 161 6.23 -13.75 16.02
CA ALA A 161 6.70 -14.39 14.81
C ALA A 161 7.23 -13.35 13.81
N GLY A 162 8.31 -13.71 13.11
CA GLY A 162 8.86 -12.87 12.05
C GLY A 162 7.95 -12.83 10.83
N LEU A 163 8.12 -11.78 10.03
CA LEU A 163 7.51 -11.67 8.70
C LEU A 163 8.63 -11.61 7.67
N THR A 164 8.51 -12.42 6.63
CA THR A 164 9.39 -12.36 5.45
C THR A 164 8.56 -12.01 4.24
N ALA A 165 9.21 -11.43 3.22
CA ALA A 165 8.55 -11.05 2.00
C ALA A 165 9.49 -11.25 0.81
N GLY A 166 8.95 -11.42 -0.39
CA GLY A 166 9.77 -11.52 -1.59
C GLY A 166 8.95 -11.42 -2.86
N VAL A 167 9.63 -11.60 -4.00
CA VAL A 167 9.02 -11.53 -5.33
C VAL A 167 9.40 -12.78 -6.10
N SER A 168 8.40 -13.54 -6.56
CA SER A 168 8.63 -14.78 -7.32
C SER A 168 8.59 -14.60 -8.84
N HIS A 169 8.34 -13.37 -9.31
CA HIS A 169 8.24 -13.05 -10.73
C HIS A 169 9.55 -13.34 -11.48
N ALA A 170 9.49 -14.10 -12.57
CA ALA A 170 10.67 -14.55 -13.30
C ALA A 170 11.56 -13.41 -13.83
N ALA A 171 10.96 -12.28 -14.23
CA ALA A 171 11.70 -11.10 -14.69
C ALA A 171 12.29 -10.25 -13.54
N TYR A 172 11.90 -10.51 -12.28
CA TYR A 172 12.35 -9.76 -11.11
C TYR A 172 12.29 -10.61 -9.82
N PRO A 173 13.07 -11.70 -9.73
CA PRO A 173 13.07 -12.52 -8.54
C PRO A 173 13.78 -11.78 -7.41
N VAL A 174 13.13 -11.72 -6.26
CA VAL A 174 13.71 -11.23 -5.01
C VAL A 174 13.55 -12.32 -3.97
N ASP A 175 14.67 -12.81 -3.46
CA ASP A 175 14.71 -13.79 -2.37
C ASP A 175 13.97 -13.26 -1.14
N GLY A 176 13.59 -14.17 -0.25
CA GLY A 176 12.91 -13.81 1.00
C GLY A 176 13.75 -12.86 1.84
N VAL A 177 13.30 -11.62 1.99
CA VAL A 177 13.87 -10.63 2.91
C VAL A 177 13.09 -10.62 4.21
N THR A 178 13.79 -10.56 5.33
CA THR A 178 13.14 -10.36 6.64
C THR A 178 12.62 -8.93 6.72
N VAL A 179 11.34 -8.77 7.02
CA VAL A 179 10.72 -7.46 7.24
C VAL A 179 11.31 -6.85 8.52
N PRO A 180 11.87 -5.64 8.46
CA PRO A 180 12.42 -4.96 9.64
C PRO A 180 11.43 -4.86 10.78
N THR A 181 11.91 -5.04 12.03
CA THR A 181 11.07 -5.04 13.23
C THR A 181 10.22 -3.78 13.39
N ALA A 182 10.73 -2.62 12.98
CA ALA A 182 9.98 -1.36 13.02
C ALA A 182 8.78 -1.36 12.06
N ILE A 183 8.91 -1.98 10.88
CA ILE A 183 7.82 -2.14 9.93
C ILE A 183 6.84 -3.18 10.47
N LEU A 184 7.35 -4.35 10.86
CA LEU A 184 6.53 -5.42 11.42
C LEU A 184 5.67 -4.94 12.60
N GLY A 185 6.25 -4.17 13.53
CA GLY A 185 5.52 -3.59 14.66
C GLY A 185 4.39 -2.65 14.23
N ALA A 186 4.58 -1.87 13.17
CA ALA A 186 3.53 -1.01 12.61
C ALA A 186 2.41 -1.84 11.95
N LEU A 187 2.76 -2.91 11.23
CA LEU A 187 1.78 -3.81 10.60
C LEU A 187 0.95 -4.59 11.62
N VAL A 188 1.59 -5.12 12.67
CA VAL A 188 0.88 -5.84 13.74
C VAL A 188 -0.14 -4.95 14.44
N ALA A 189 0.11 -3.64 14.53
CA ALA A 189 -0.84 -2.69 15.09
C ALA A 189 -2.11 -2.50 14.25
N ASP A 190 -2.09 -2.89 12.97
CA ASP A 190 -3.26 -2.84 12.09
C ASP A 190 -4.17 -4.09 12.26
N LEU A 191 -3.71 -5.13 12.98
CA LEU A 191 -4.42 -6.40 13.13
C LEU A 191 -5.25 -6.47 14.42
N HIS A 192 -6.48 -6.97 14.35
CA HIS A 192 -7.42 -7.12 15.47
C HIS A 192 -7.38 -8.49 16.16
#